data_AF-A0A2X1QWW1-F1
#
_entry.id   AF-A0A2X1QWW1-F1
#
_cell.length_a   1.000
_cell.length_b   1.000
_cell.length_c   1.000
_cell.angle_alpha   90.00
_cell.angle_beta   90.00
_cell.angle_gamma   90.00
#
_symmetry.space_group_name_H-M   'P 1'
#
loop_
_entity.id
_entity.type
_entity.pdbx_description
1 polymer ?
#
loop_
_entity_poly.entity_id
_entity_poly.type
_entity_poly.pdbx_seq_one_letter_code
_entity_poly.pdbx_strand_id
1 'polypeptide(L)'
;MTVTYTRNKPVRRPLPEHLPREVIEHDIPEEDKLCVCGCMKQRIGEEVTEQLEYIPPDFQSLLMFAPNMPVIAAMRQFSIAPMPSLFLPKSMATPSLVAHAIVSKYEDHLPLYRQEQIWARLGVEMPRNTVCGWIMAAFEVCLPMRAALLDYLIASNYLQADETTMQVMDEPNRKNTTPVICGSIVTTLSIKSHSF
;
A
#
# COMPACT_ATOMS: atom_id res chain seq x y z
N MET A 1 0.70 20.58 -37.20
CA MET A 1 -0.43 19.68 -36.94
C MET A 1 -0.37 19.26 -35.47
N THR A 2 -1.28 19.75 -34.64
CA THR A 2 -1.37 19.35 -33.24
C THR A 2 -2.07 18.00 -33.15
N VAL A 3 -1.34 16.96 -32.75
CA VAL A 3 -1.91 15.62 -32.55
C VAL A 3 -2.72 15.64 -31.25
N THR A 4 -4.04 15.70 -31.37
CA THR A 4 -4.98 15.59 -30.24
C THR A 4 -5.27 14.10 -29.99
N TYR A 5 -4.59 13.51 -29.00
CA TYR A 5 -4.88 12.15 -28.55
C TYR A 5 -5.99 12.17 -27.48
N THR A 6 -7.08 11.46 -27.72
CA THR A 6 -8.14 11.21 -26.73
C THR A 6 -7.75 10.01 -25.85
N ARG A 7 -7.31 10.28 -24.61
CA ARG A 7 -7.10 9.24 -23.60
C ARG A 7 -8.44 8.69 -23.12
N ASN A 8 -8.68 7.39 -23.34
CA ASN A 8 -9.76 6.69 -22.63
C ASN A 8 -9.50 6.75 -21.12
N LYS A 9 -10.57 6.98 -20.34
CA LYS A 9 -10.47 6.93 -18.88
C LYS A 9 -10.15 5.49 -18.45
N PRO A 10 -9.13 5.28 -17.59
CA PRO A 10 -8.83 3.96 -17.09
C PRO A 10 -10.01 3.46 -16.22
N VAL A 11 -10.57 2.31 -16.59
CA VAL A 11 -11.61 1.61 -15.83
C VAL A 11 -10.94 0.53 -15.00
N ARG A 12 -11.28 0.44 -13.71
CA ARG A 12 -10.77 -0.62 -12.82
C ARG A 12 -11.36 -1.94 -13.28
N ARG A 13 -10.49 -2.92 -13.57
CA ARG A 13 -10.92 -4.29 -13.87
C ARG A 13 -11.28 -4.98 -12.55
N PRO A 14 -12.37 -5.76 -12.50
CA PRO A 14 -12.67 -6.58 -11.33
C PRO A 14 -11.56 -7.62 -11.12
N LEU A 15 -11.41 -8.09 -9.89
CA LEU A 15 -10.50 -9.20 -9.61
C LEU A 15 -11.01 -10.50 -10.26
N PRO A 16 -10.11 -11.43 -10.61
CA PRO A 16 -10.52 -12.69 -11.19
C PRO A 16 -11.47 -13.48 -10.29
N GLU A 17 -12.51 -14.09 -10.89
CA GLU A 17 -13.54 -14.83 -10.14
C GLU A 17 -13.00 -16.09 -9.46
N HIS A 18 -11.95 -16.70 -10.01
CA HIS A 18 -11.36 -17.95 -9.51
C HIS A 18 -10.56 -17.79 -8.22
N LEU A 19 -10.27 -16.57 -7.78
CA LEU A 19 -9.55 -16.34 -6.53
C LEU A 19 -10.47 -16.64 -5.33
N PRO A 20 -9.95 -17.31 -4.29
CA PRO A 20 -10.70 -17.50 -3.05
C PRO A 20 -11.02 -16.15 -2.42
N ARG A 21 -12.24 -16.02 -1.88
CA ARG A 21 -12.74 -14.79 -1.24
C ARG A 21 -12.84 -14.99 0.27
N GLU A 22 -12.05 -14.25 1.02
CA GLU A 22 -12.22 -14.13 2.47
C GLU A 22 -13.10 -12.91 2.77
N VAL A 23 -14.12 -13.09 3.60
CA VAL A 23 -15.12 -12.07 3.93
C VAL A 23 -14.90 -11.60 5.36
N ILE A 24 -14.54 -10.32 5.53
CA ILE A 24 -14.45 -9.68 6.83
C ILE A 24 -15.62 -8.72 6.98
N GLU A 25 -16.50 -9.01 7.94
CA GLU A 25 -17.63 -8.17 8.30
C GLU A 25 -17.27 -7.22 9.44
N HIS A 26 -17.39 -5.92 9.19
CA HIS A 26 -17.25 -4.88 10.20
C HIS A 26 -18.64 -4.43 10.62
N ASP A 27 -19.13 -4.93 11.75
CA ASP A 27 -20.43 -4.53 12.29
C ASP A 27 -20.27 -3.41 13.34
N ILE A 28 -21.36 -2.68 13.54
CA ILE A 28 -21.48 -1.63 14.55
C ILE A 28 -21.58 -2.29 15.93
N PRO A 29 -21.03 -1.70 17.02
CA PRO A 29 -21.24 -2.19 18.38
C PRO A 29 -22.72 -2.40 18.71
N GLU A 30 -23.04 -3.39 19.55
CA GLU A 30 -24.43 -3.73 19.89
C GLU A 30 -25.19 -2.56 20.54
N GLU A 31 -24.50 -1.74 21.33
CA GLU A 31 -25.03 -0.53 21.96
C GLU A 31 -25.53 0.49 20.92
N ASP A 32 -24.83 0.60 19.81
CA ASP A 32 -25.14 1.51 18.71
C ASP A 32 -26.19 0.95 17.74
N LYS A 33 -26.58 -0.33 17.89
CA LYS A 33 -27.70 -0.93 17.13
C LYS A 33 -29.06 -0.50 17.67
N LEU A 34 -29.10 -0.01 18.91
CA LEU A 34 -30.30 0.54 19.54
C LEU A 34 -30.44 2.03 19.19
N CYS A 35 -31.60 2.42 18.69
CA CYS A 35 -31.92 3.83 18.50
C CYS A 35 -32.37 4.49 19.81
N VAL A 36 -32.20 5.80 19.88
CA VAL A 36 -32.77 6.68 20.91
C VAL A 36 -34.29 6.48 21.08
N CYS A 37 -35.01 6.06 20.03
CA CYS A 37 -36.44 5.76 20.09
C CYS A 37 -36.78 4.33 20.60
N GLY A 38 -35.77 3.54 20.99
CA GLY A 38 -35.93 2.15 21.49
C GLY A 38 -36.10 1.09 20.39
N CYS A 39 -36.06 1.47 19.11
CA CYS A 39 -36.14 0.53 17.99
C CYS A 39 -34.74 0.02 17.58
N MET A 40 -34.68 -1.23 17.11
CA MET A 40 -33.47 -1.80 16.51
C MET A 40 -33.25 -1.25 15.10
N LYS A 41 -32.00 -0.90 14.77
CA LYS A 41 -31.58 -0.55 13.40
C LYS A 41 -31.67 -1.79 12.51
N GLN A 42 -32.08 -1.62 11.25
CA GLN A 42 -32.17 -2.70 10.26
C GLN A 42 -31.14 -2.51 9.14
N ARG A 43 -30.62 -3.61 8.58
CA ARG A 43 -29.66 -3.59 7.45
C ARG A 43 -30.40 -3.20 6.18
N ILE A 44 -30.01 -2.11 5.52
CA ILE A 44 -30.63 -1.63 4.26
C ILE A 44 -29.63 -1.54 3.10
N GLY A 45 -28.32 -1.65 3.36
CA GLY A 45 -27.30 -1.74 2.31
C GLY A 45 -25.94 -2.10 2.88
N GLU A 46 -24.94 -2.18 2.02
CA GLU A 46 -23.57 -2.49 2.41
C GLU A 46 -22.58 -1.71 1.54
N GLU A 47 -21.48 -1.26 2.16
CA GLU A 47 -20.30 -0.78 1.47
C GLU A 47 -19.31 -1.94 1.37
N VAL A 48 -18.93 -2.30 0.15
CA VAL A 48 -18.03 -3.43 -0.14
C VAL A 48 -16.73 -2.91 -0.69
N THR A 49 -15.62 -3.23 -0.03
CA THR A 49 -14.27 -2.98 -0.54
C THR A 49 -13.58 -4.31 -0.84
N GLU A 50 -13.22 -4.50 -2.11
CA GLU A 50 -12.43 -5.65 -2.56
C GLU A 50 -10.95 -5.29 -2.69
N GLN A 51 -10.10 -6.05 -2.00
CA GLN A 51 -8.65 -5.99 -2.05
C GLN A 51 -8.05 -7.33 -2.46
N LEU A 52 -6.85 -7.30 -3.02
CA LEU A 52 -6.06 -8.45 -3.41
C LEU A 52 -4.97 -8.65 -2.37
N GLU A 53 -4.98 -9.84 -1.78
CA GLU A 53 -4.00 -10.32 -0.83
C GLU A 53 -3.07 -11.35 -1.47
N TYR A 54 -1.80 -11.28 -1.05
CA TYR A 54 -0.82 -12.30 -1.39
C TYR A 54 -0.55 -13.14 -0.14
N ILE A 55 -0.82 -14.44 -0.23
CA ILE A 55 -0.55 -15.42 0.82
C ILE A 55 0.30 -16.51 0.17
N PRO A 56 1.62 -16.52 0.38
CA PRO A 56 2.52 -17.43 -0.33
C PRO A 56 2.03 -18.89 -0.29
N PRO A 57 1.93 -19.60 -1.43
CA PRO A 57 2.32 -19.23 -2.81
C PRO A 57 1.23 -18.56 -3.67
N ASP A 58 0.05 -18.31 -3.12
CA ASP A 58 -1.17 -17.97 -3.86
C ASP A 58 -1.67 -16.53 -3.64
N PHE A 59 -2.62 -16.12 -4.47
CA PHE A 59 -3.40 -14.90 -4.30
C PHE A 59 -4.77 -15.20 -3.72
N GLN A 60 -5.25 -14.33 -2.85
CA GLN A 60 -6.60 -14.37 -2.32
C GLN A 60 -7.24 -13.00 -2.45
N SER A 61 -8.55 -12.96 -2.62
CA SER A 61 -9.31 -11.71 -2.59
C SER A 61 -9.90 -11.51 -1.20
N LEU A 62 -9.57 -10.37 -0.59
CA LEU A 62 -10.09 -9.96 0.69
C LEU A 62 -11.27 -9.01 0.45
N LEU A 63 -12.46 -9.43 0.85
CA LEU A 63 -13.68 -8.64 0.79
C LEU A 63 -14.00 -8.09 2.18
N MET A 64 -13.96 -6.77 2.32
CA MET A 64 -14.38 -6.08 3.53
C MET A 64 -15.79 -5.53 3.33
N PHE A 65 -16.69 -5.87 4.27
CA PHE A 65 -18.09 -5.44 4.28
C PHE A 65 -18.35 -4.52 5.47
N ALA A 66 -18.95 -3.36 5.21
CA ALA A 66 -19.52 -2.49 6.24
C ALA A 66 -21.04 -2.33 5.98
N PRO A 67 -21.92 -2.86 6.86
CA PRO A 67 -23.36 -2.73 6.69
C PRO A 67 -23.85 -1.32 7.03
N ASN A 68 -24.76 -0.83 6.19
CA ASN A 68 -25.52 0.40 6.38
C ASN A 68 -26.79 0.11 7.18
N MET A 69 -26.89 0.71 8.36
CA MET A 69 -27.92 0.45 9.36
C MET A 69 -28.74 1.72 9.66
N PRO A 70 -29.86 1.96 8.96
CA PRO A 70 -30.80 3.01 9.33
C PRO A 70 -31.81 2.59 10.41
N VAL A 71 -32.40 3.62 11.03
CA VAL A 71 -33.59 3.51 11.89
C VAL A 71 -34.86 3.79 11.08
N ILE A 72 -35.87 2.91 11.18
CA ILE A 72 -37.12 3.01 10.41
C ILE A 72 -38.21 3.82 11.15
N ALA A 73 -38.15 3.88 12.48
CA ALA A 73 -39.15 4.59 13.29
C ALA A 73 -38.66 5.98 13.72
N ALA A 74 -39.23 7.03 13.11
CA ALA A 74 -39.20 8.44 13.51
C ALA A 74 -37.90 9.26 13.36
N MET A 75 -36.70 8.67 13.38
CA MET A 75 -35.45 9.41 13.20
C MET A 75 -34.69 8.84 11.99
N ARG A 76 -34.59 9.59 10.89
CA ARG A 76 -33.82 9.21 9.68
C ARG A 76 -32.30 9.26 9.93
N GLN A 77 -31.83 8.57 10.96
CA GLN A 77 -30.42 8.46 11.30
C GLN A 77 -29.84 7.21 10.64
N PHE A 78 -28.77 7.40 9.88
CA PHE A 78 -27.97 6.33 9.28
C PHE A 78 -26.75 6.11 10.15
N SER A 79 -26.48 4.86 10.50
CA SER A 79 -25.22 4.46 11.11
C SER A 79 -24.55 3.45 10.20
N ILE A 80 -23.26 3.65 9.97
CA ILE A 80 -22.42 2.80 9.12
C ILE A 80 -21.22 2.43 9.98
N ALA A 81 -20.85 1.16 9.99
CA ALA A 81 -19.62 0.75 10.66
C ALA A 81 -18.43 1.47 10.01
N PRO A 82 -17.52 2.07 10.80
CA PRO A 82 -16.35 2.70 10.22
C PRO A 82 -15.51 1.64 9.51
N MET A 83 -15.29 1.82 8.21
CA MET A 83 -14.33 1.01 7.46
C MET A 83 -12.93 1.17 8.07
N PRO A 84 -12.16 0.08 8.21
CA PRO A 84 -10.81 0.18 8.74
C PRO A 84 -9.95 1.08 7.84
N SER A 85 -8.98 1.75 8.45
CA SER A 85 -8.00 2.53 7.71
C SER A 85 -7.18 1.60 6.80
N LEU A 86 -7.40 1.70 5.50
CA LEU A 86 -6.66 0.94 4.51
C LEU A 86 -5.22 1.49 4.40
N PHE A 87 -4.25 0.58 4.27
CA PHE A 87 -2.84 0.95 4.08
C PHE A 87 -2.63 1.89 2.88
N LEU A 88 -3.28 1.59 1.76
CA LEU A 88 -3.36 2.48 0.60
C LEU A 88 -4.83 2.84 0.34
N PRO A 89 -5.25 4.10 0.55
CA PRO A 89 -6.62 4.53 0.33
C PRO A 89 -7.07 4.29 -1.11
N LYS A 90 -8.27 3.74 -1.31
CA LYS A 90 -8.88 3.44 -2.62
C LYS A 90 -8.04 2.49 -3.51
N SER A 91 -7.08 1.78 -2.93
CA SER A 91 -6.27 0.79 -3.64
C SER A 91 -6.87 -0.60 -3.53
N MET A 92 -6.60 -1.42 -4.55
CA MET A 92 -6.85 -2.85 -4.52
C MET A 92 -5.79 -3.61 -3.75
N ALA A 93 -4.61 -3.04 -3.51
CA ALA A 93 -3.52 -3.77 -2.89
C ALA A 93 -3.63 -3.77 -1.36
N THR A 94 -3.56 -4.97 -0.78
CA THR A 94 -3.31 -5.16 0.66
C THR A 94 -1.84 -4.87 1.02
N PRO A 95 -1.51 -4.65 2.31
CA PRO A 95 -0.12 -4.50 2.75
C PRO A 95 0.76 -5.69 2.36
N SER A 96 0.24 -6.92 2.46
CA SER A 96 0.98 -8.15 2.13
C SER A 96 1.40 -8.17 0.65
N LEU A 97 0.49 -7.80 -0.25
CA LEU A 97 0.79 -7.73 -1.68
C LEU A 97 1.89 -6.71 -1.99
N VAL A 98 1.81 -5.53 -1.37
CA VAL A 98 2.81 -4.47 -1.56
C VAL A 98 4.16 -4.88 -0.97
N ALA A 99 4.17 -5.49 0.21
CA ALA A 99 5.37 -6.01 0.85
C ALA A 99 6.07 -7.04 -0.04
N HIS A 100 5.33 -8.01 -0.58
CA HIS A 100 5.88 -8.99 -1.52
C HIS A 100 6.48 -8.32 -2.76
N ALA A 101 5.79 -7.35 -3.37
CA ALA A 101 6.32 -6.64 -4.54
C ALA A 101 7.62 -5.88 -4.25
N ILE A 102 7.73 -5.28 -3.06
CA ILE A 102 8.94 -4.57 -2.58
C ILE A 102 10.07 -5.58 -2.35
N VAL A 103 9.85 -6.63 -1.55
CA VAL A 103 10.84 -7.68 -1.26
C VAL A 103 11.34 -8.31 -2.54
N SER A 104 10.43 -8.78 -3.40
CA SER A 104 10.78 -9.34 -4.70
C SER A 104 11.63 -8.39 -5.54
N LYS A 105 11.32 -7.09 -5.54
CA LYS A 105 12.05 -6.12 -6.37
C LYS A 105 13.45 -5.82 -5.84
N TYR A 106 13.57 -5.58 -4.54
CA TYR A 106 14.78 -5.02 -3.94
C TYR A 106 15.68 -6.08 -3.31
N GLU A 107 15.11 -7.12 -2.71
CA GLU A 107 15.84 -8.22 -2.09
C GLU A 107 16.13 -9.33 -3.10
N ASP A 108 15.12 -9.78 -3.86
CA ASP A 108 15.28 -10.88 -4.82
C ASP A 108 15.68 -10.43 -6.24
N HIS A 109 15.92 -9.13 -6.42
CA HIS A 109 16.28 -8.54 -7.72
C HIS A 109 15.32 -8.88 -8.87
N LEU A 110 14.03 -9.01 -8.56
CA LEU A 110 12.98 -9.37 -9.52
C LEU A 110 12.30 -8.11 -10.08
N PRO A 111 12.62 -7.66 -11.30
CA PRO A 111 12.10 -6.42 -11.86
C PRO A 111 10.58 -6.48 -12.07
N LEU A 112 9.91 -5.33 -11.97
CA LEU A 112 8.43 -5.25 -11.99
C LEU A 112 7.78 -5.85 -13.23
N TYR A 113 8.39 -5.73 -14.41
CA TYR A 113 7.85 -6.35 -15.63
C TYR A 113 7.84 -7.89 -15.54
N ARG A 114 8.79 -8.47 -14.79
CA ARG A 114 8.88 -9.92 -14.59
C ARG A 114 7.89 -10.38 -13.54
N GLN A 115 7.70 -9.58 -12.48
CA GLN A 115 6.61 -9.79 -11.52
C GLN A 115 5.25 -9.77 -12.21
N GLU A 116 4.98 -8.78 -13.07
CA GLU A 116 3.78 -8.69 -13.90
C GLU A 116 3.54 -9.97 -14.72
N GLN A 117 4.59 -10.52 -15.36
CA GLN A 117 4.48 -11.79 -16.09
C GLN A 117 4.24 -13.01 -15.19
N ILE A 118 4.83 -13.03 -13.99
CA ILE A 118 4.62 -14.11 -13.00
C ILE A 118 3.17 -14.11 -12.55
N TRP A 119 2.61 -12.95 -12.21
CA TRP A 119 1.22 -12.83 -11.79
C TRP A 119 0.24 -13.13 -12.92
N ALA A 120 0.55 -12.73 -14.15
CA ALA A 120 -0.26 -13.09 -15.32
C ALA A 120 -0.37 -14.61 -15.52
N ARG A 121 0.70 -15.37 -15.23
CA ARG A 121 0.65 -16.85 -15.24
C ARG A 121 -0.24 -17.44 -14.15
N LEU A 122 -0.43 -16.71 -13.06
CA LEU A 122 -1.34 -17.05 -11.97
C LEU A 122 -2.77 -16.51 -12.21
N GLY A 123 -3.06 -16.00 -13.41
CA GLY A 123 -4.38 -15.48 -13.76
C GLY A 123 -4.67 -14.07 -13.24
N VAL A 124 -3.66 -13.38 -12.70
CA VAL A 124 -3.79 -12.05 -12.11
C VAL A 124 -3.07 -11.01 -12.96
N GLU A 125 -3.84 -10.23 -13.72
CA GLU A 125 -3.29 -9.14 -14.54
C GLU A 125 -3.06 -7.88 -13.71
N MET A 126 -1.79 -7.56 -13.43
CA MET A 126 -1.41 -6.35 -12.72
C MET A 126 -0.41 -5.52 -13.54
N PRO A 127 -0.82 -4.35 -14.06
CA PRO A 127 0.07 -3.48 -14.80
C PRO A 127 1.25 -3.05 -13.94
N ARG A 128 2.48 -3.12 -14.47
CA ARG A 128 3.69 -2.64 -13.77
C ARG A 128 3.58 -1.20 -13.25
N ASN A 129 2.83 -0.33 -13.95
CA ASN A 129 2.63 1.07 -13.57
C ASN A 129 1.83 1.18 -12.27
N THR A 130 0.82 0.33 -12.11
CA THR A 130 -0.01 0.28 -10.89
C THR A 130 0.85 -0.14 -9.71
N VAL A 131 1.66 -1.18 -9.87
CA VAL A 131 2.55 -1.67 -8.82
C VAL A 131 3.64 -0.65 -8.48
N CYS A 132 4.18 0.05 -9.49
CA CYS A 132 5.09 1.16 -9.25
C CYS A 132 4.44 2.26 -8.41
N GLY A 133 3.19 2.61 -8.71
CA GLY A 133 2.41 3.57 -7.91
C GLY A 133 2.22 3.12 -6.47
N TRP A 134 1.95 1.83 -6.24
CA TRP A 134 1.84 1.26 -4.89
C TRP A 134 3.14 1.35 -4.10
N ILE A 135 4.29 1.07 -4.74
CA ILE A 135 5.61 1.18 -4.09
C ILE A 135 5.90 2.64 -3.68
N MET A 136 5.58 3.60 -4.54
CA MET A 136 5.78 5.02 -4.22
C MET A 136 4.86 5.47 -3.08
N ALA A 137 3.59 5.08 -3.09
CA ALA A 137 2.68 5.41 -2.01
C ALA A 137 3.08 4.72 -0.68
N ALA A 138 3.58 3.48 -0.75
CA ALA A 138 4.10 2.78 0.42
C ALA A 138 5.32 3.49 1.03
N PHE A 139 6.19 4.07 0.19
CA PHE A 139 7.30 4.89 0.66
C PHE A 139 6.81 6.08 1.48
N GLU A 140 5.78 6.80 1.01
CA GLU A 140 5.20 7.93 1.75
C GLU A 140 4.64 7.50 3.11
N VAL A 141 3.91 6.38 3.15
CA VAL A 141 3.36 5.82 4.40
C VAL A 141 4.47 5.40 5.37
N CYS A 142 5.62 4.93 4.85
CA CYS A 142 6.74 4.47 5.65
C CYS A 142 7.71 5.59 6.08
N LEU A 143 7.49 6.86 5.71
CA LEU A 143 8.34 7.99 6.09
C LEU A 143 8.57 8.12 7.61
N PRO A 144 7.55 7.96 8.50
CA PRO A 144 7.75 8.02 9.94
C PRO A 144 8.69 6.92 10.45
N MET A 145 8.58 5.72 9.90
CA MET A 145 9.46 4.60 10.24
C MET A 145 10.90 4.87 9.81
N ARG A 146 11.10 5.42 8.60
CA ARG A 146 12.42 5.88 8.14
C ARG A 146 13.01 6.93 9.09
N ALA A 147 12.22 7.90 9.53
CA ALA A 147 12.68 8.93 10.45
C ALA A 147 13.12 8.34 11.80
N ALA A 148 12.30 7.47 12.41
CA ALA A 148 12.65 6.79 13.65
C ALA A 148 13.92 5.92 13.52
N LEU A 149 14.09 5.23 12.39
CA LEU A 149 15.28 4.44 12.12
C LEU A 149 16.53 5.32 11.97
N LEU A 150 16.42 6.49 11.33
CA LEU A 150 17.51 7.45 11.24
C LEU A 150 17.90 8.01 12.61
N ASP A 151 16.92 8.39 13.44
CA ASP A 151 17.17 8.87 14.80
C ASP A 151 17.92 7.82 15.64
N TYR A 152 17.51 6.55 15.51
CA TYR A 152 18.17 5.42 16.15
C TYR A 152 19.62 5.22 15.66
N LEU A 153 19.85 5.29 14.34
CA LEU A 153 21.19 5.14 13.77
C LEU A 153 22.13 6.28 14.20
N ILE A 154 21.63 7.53 14.26
CA ILE A 154 22.40 8.72 14.68
C ILE A 154 22.72 8.69 16.19
N ALA A 155 21.83 8.08 16.99
CA ALA A 155 22.06 7.88 18.41
C ALA A 155 23.20 6.88 18.68
N SER A 156 23.50 5.97 17.76
CA SER A 156 24.55 4.97 17.93
C SER A 156 25.95 5.61 18.09
N ASN A 157 26.82 4.92 18.86
CA ASN A 157 28.22 5.33 19.05
C ASN A 157 29.14 4.86 17.91
N TYR A 158 28.63 3.99 17.03
CA TYR A 158 29.37 3.37 15.95
C TYR A 158 28.44 3.07 14.79
N LEU A 159 28.74 3.64 13.63
CA LEU A 159 27.98 3.45 12.40
C LEU A 159 28.94 3.03 11.29
N GLN A 160 28.63 1.91 10.63
CA GLN A 160 29.28 1.52 9.39
C GLN A 160 28.36 1.92 8.23
N ALA A 161 28.93 2.57 7.22
CA ALA A 161 28.27 2.86 5.97
C ALA A 161 29.18 2.34 4.85
N ASP A 162 28.61 1.51 3.97
CA ASP A 162 29.28 1.10 2.74
C ASP A 162 28.70 1.90 1.57
N GLU A 163 29.58 2.37 0.71
CA GLU A 163 29.18 3.24 -0.40
C GLU A 163 28.92 2.41 -1.65
N THR A 164 27.66 2.36 -2.08
CA THR A 164 27.30 1.77 -3.38
C THR A 164 27.05 2.85 -4.41
N THR A 165 27.69 2.74 -5.57
CA THR A 165 27.44 3.65 -6.70
C THR A 165 26.45 3.02 -7.68
N MET A 166 25.49 3.83 -8.16
CA MET A 166 24.51 3.43 -9.16
C MET A 166 24.31 4.56 -10.19
N GLN A 167 24.09 4.19 -11.44
CA GLN A 167 23.78 5.13 -12.51
C GLN A 167 22.34 5.64 -12.38
N VAL A 168 22.16 6.96 -12.29
CA VAL A 168 20.83 7.61 -12.24
C VAL A 168 20.60 8.31 -13.57
N MET A 169 19.42 8.11 -14.18
CA MET A 169 19.18 8.53 -15.56
C MET A 169 18.91 10.03 -15.74
N ASP A 170 18.40 10.74 -14.72
CA ASP A 170 17.98 12.14 -14.81
C ASP A 170 18.58 13.00 -13.67
N GLU A 171 19.89 13.20 -13.69
CA GLU A 171 20.54 14.16 -12.79
C GLU A 171 20.80 15.51 -13.47
N PRO A 172 20.45 16.64 -12.81
CA PRO A 172 20.78 17.96 -13.34
C PRO A 172 22.30 18.12 -13.45
N ASN A 173 22.76 18.58 -14.62
CA ASN A 173 24.18 18.83 -14.92
C ASN A 173 25.10 17.60 -14.90
N ARG A 174 24.57 16.37 -15.01
CA ARG A 174 25.36 15.14 -15.12
C ARG A 174 24.95 14.32 -16.33
N LYS A 175 25.93 13.64 -16.92
CA LYS A 175 25.67 12.75 -18.06
C LYS A 175 25.00 11.48 -17.55
N ASN A 176 24.09 10.94 -18.34
CA ASN A 176 23.39 9.70 -18.02
C ASN A 176 24.33 8.50 -17.84
N THR A 177 25.60 8.56 -18.24
CA THR A 177 26.62 7.51 -18.05
C THR A 177 27.43 7.65 -16.75
N THR A 178 27.21 8.69 -15.95
CA THR A 178 28.02 8.96 -14.76
C THR A 178 27.41 8.23 -13.54
N PRO A 179 28.17 7.39 -12.82
CA PRO A 179 27.68 6.75 -11.60
C PRO A 179 27.53 7.78 -10.49
N VAL A 180 26.51 7.58 -9.66
CA VAL A 180 26.14 8.43 -8.53
C VAL A 180 26.27 7.62 -7.27
N ILE A 181 26.76 8.26 -6.22
CA ILE A 181 26.81 7.69 -4.88
C ILE A 181 25.38 7.60 -4.35
N CYS A 182 24.83 6.39 -4.26
CA CYS A 182 23.50 6.17 -3.70
C CYS A 182 23.66 6.07 -2.18
N GLY A 183 23.69 7.23 -1.51
CA GLY A 183 23.92 7.33 -0.08
C GLY A 183 24.85 8.47 0.26
N SER A 184 24.42 9.72 0.09
CA SER A 184 25.13 10.87 0.63
C SER A 184 24.89 10.98 2.15
N ILE A 185 25.43 10.03 2.91
CA ILE A 185 25.95 10.28 4.25
C ILE A 185 27.46 10.18 4.09
N VAL A 186 28.10 11.30 3.75
CA VAL A 186 29.56 11.40 3.77
C VAL A 186 30.01 11.22 5.22
N THR A 187 30.85 10.21 5.39
CA THR A 187 31.37 9.58 6.60
C THR A 187 32.01 10.55 7.61
N THR A 188 31.79 10.30 8.90
CA THR A 188 32.92 10.14 9.82
C THR A 188 32.65 8.91 10.69
N LEU A 189 33.64 8.01 10.77
CA LEU A 189 33.79 7.07 11.88
C LEU A 189 33.99 7.92 13.14
N SER A 190 32.91 8.46 13.69
CA SER A 190 32.95 9.18 14.95
C SER A 190 32.61 8.18 16.03
N ILE A 191 33.64 7.58 16.63
CA ILE A 191 33.52 7.10 18.00
C ILE A 191 33.15 8.36 18.79
N LYS A 192 31.89 8.50 19.23
CA LYS A 192 31.54 9.53 20.22
C LYS A 192 32.32 9.21 21.48
N SER A 193 33.54 9.72 21.57
CA SER A 193 34.39 9.64 22.77
C SER A 193 33.59 10.22 23.92
N HIS A 194 33.00 9.35 24.74
CA HIS A 194 32.48 9.74 26.04
C HIS A 194 33.69 10.03 26.91
N SER A 195 34.06 11.31 26.99
CA SER A 195 34.90 11.79 28.08
C SER A 195 34.10 11.61 29.37
N PHE A 196 34.68 10.86 30.29
CA PHE A 196 34.30 10.82 31.71
C PHE A 196 34.43 12.19 32.36
#